data_AF-A0A3C1KDV4-F1
#
_entry.id   AF-A0A3C1KDV4-F1
#
_cell.length_a   1.000
_cell.length_b   1.000
_cell.length_c   1.000
_cell.angle_alpha   90.00
_cell.angle_beta   90.00
_cell.angle_gamma   90.00
#
_symmetry.space_group_name_H-M   'P 1'
#
loop_
_entity.id
_entity.type
_entity.pdbx_description
1 polymer ?
#
loop_
_entity_poly.entity_id
_entity_poly.type
_entity_poly.pdbx_seq_one_letter_code
_entity_poly.pdbx_strand_id
1 'polypeptide(L)'
;MTDAALLPRPLVTRVAGTAPWRGVAAPEPGAHGVVVTRHPGAAESYRLRVDESGIEISAADDAGVFYAGRTLAQLATRDGEGWVVPAIEVEDAPRFRHRGFMVDVARHFFPVEVVTALIDRLSDLKLNVLHLHLSDDQGWRLAMATRPLLTERASATAALGDAGGFYTADDYRTIVAHATSRHMTVVPEIDMPGHTHAVSLAYPGIACDPVLSPHIDEVVAAYGGG
;
A
#
# COMPACT_ATOMS: atom_id res chain seq x y z
N MET A 1 -9.49 13.30 -28.33
CA MET A 1 -8.95 13.62 -26.98
C MET A 1 -9.32 12.46 -26.08
N THR A 2 -8.40 11.52 -25.88
CA THR A 2 -8.57 10.47 -24.87
C THR A 2 -8.33 11.11 -23.52
N ASP A 3 -9.41 11.36 -22.79
CA ASP A 3 -9.38 11.85 -21.42
C ASP A 3 -8.91 10.70 -20.52
N ALA A 4 -7.60 10.44 -20.52
CA ALA A 4 -7.01 9.38 -19.70
C ALA A 4 -7.18 9.81 -18.23
N ALA A 5 -8.16 9.20 -17.56
CA ALA A 5 -8.43 9.43 -16.14
C ALA A 5 -7.29 8.83 -15.29
N LEU A 6 -6.22 9.58 -15.12
CA LEU A 6 -5.10 9.21 -14.26
C LEU A 6 -5.52 9.27 -12.78
N LEU A 7 -5.12 8.25 -12.02
CA LEU A 7 -5.42 8.12 -10.60
C LEU A 7 -4.13 7.91 -9.79
N PRO A 8 -3.84 8.76 -8.78
CA PRO A 8 -4.49 10.03 -8.50
C PRO A 8 -4.28 11.03 -9.64
N ARG A 9 -5.18 12.01 -9.75
CA ARG A 9 -5.11 13.06 -10.78
C ARG A 9 -3.83 13.88 -10.58
N PRO A 10 -2.95 13.99 -11.59
CA PRO A 10 -1.76 14.83 -11.51
C PRO A 10 -2.09 16.32 -11.35
N LEU A 11 -1.11 17.08 -10.88
CA LEU A 11 -1.23 18.55 -10.79
C LEU A 11 -1.43 19.18 -12.16
N VAL A 12 -0.64 18.75 -13.15
CA VAL A 12 -0.70 19.25 -14.51
C VAL A 12 -0.64 18.10 -15.50
N THR A 13 -1.51 18.15 -16.50
CA THR A 13 -1.51 17.26 -17.66
C THR A 13 -1.66 18.09 -18.92
N ARG A 14 -0.74 17.97 -19.88
CA ARG A 14 -0.80 18.65 -21.18
C ARG A 14 -0.58 17.63 -22.31
N VAL A 15 -1.26 17.80 -23.43
CA VAL A 15 -0.99 17.02 -24.64
C VAL A 15 0.32 17.51 -25.27
N ALA A 16 1.29 16.62 -25.44
CA ALA A 16 2.63 16.98 -25.93
C ALA A 16 2.79 16.85 -27.46
N GLY A 17 1.79 16.28 -28.13
CA GLY A 17 1.81 16.02 -29.57
C GLY A 17 0.60 15.19 -29.99
N THR A 18 0.52 14.85 -31.28
CA THR A 18 -0.59 14.05 -31.84
C THR A 18 -0.27 12.57 -32.01
N ALA A 19 1.00 12.19 -32.13
CA ALA A 19 1.38 10.79 -32.32
C ALA A 19 1.77 10.14 -30.98
N PRO A 20 1.30 8.90 -30.71
CA PRO A 20 1.70 8.15 -29.53
C PRO A 20 3.11 7.56 -29.70
N TRP A 21 3.78 7.33 -28.58
CA TRP A 21 5.03 6.56 -28.51
C TRP A 21 4.73 5.05 -28.54
N ARG A 22 5.45 4.29 -29.37
CA ARG A 22 5.22 2.84 -29.61
C ARG A 22 6.38 1.94 -29.21
N GLY A 23 7.35 2.47 -28.47
CA GLY A 23 8.63 1.80 -28.29
C GLY A 23 9.56 2.01 -29.48
N VAL A 24 10.85 1.76 -29.25
CA VAL A 24 11.90 1.98 -30.26
C VAL A 24 12.23 0.64 -30.91
N ALA A 25 11.82 0.41 -32.16
CA ALA A 25 12.22 -0.79 -32.91
C ALA A 25 13.71 -0.76 -33.32
N ALA A 26 14.28 0.44 -33.42
CA ALA A 26 15.72 0.77 -33.44
C ALA A 26 15.82 2.31 -33.28
N PRO A 27 16.80 2.86 -32.54
CA PRO A 27 16.85 4.30 -32.32
C PRO A 27 17.21 5.01 -33.64
N GLU A 28 16.21 5.68 -34.24
CA GLU A 28 16.47 6.78 -35.16
C GLU A 28 17.39 7.81 -34.49
N PRO A 29 18.26 8.53 -35.21
CA PRO A 29 19.13 9.55 -34.61
C PRO A 29 18.28 10.61 -33.86
N GLY A 30 18.37 10.62 -32.53
CA GLY A 30 17.59 11.49 -31.65
C GLY A 30 16.47 10.78 -30.86
N ALA A 31 16.10 9.54 -31.22
CA ALA A 31 15.20 8.72 -30.44
C ALA A 31 15.93 8.16 -29.21
N HIS A 32 15.33 8.36 -28.05
CA HIS A 32 15.83 7.87 -26.77
C HIS A 32 14.75 6.98 -26.14
N GLY A 33 15.10 5.75 -25.75
CA GLY A 33 14.11 4.79 -25.22
C GLY A 33 13.42 5.32 -23.97
N VAL A 34 14.11 5.28 -22.84
CA VAL A 34 13.67 5.87 -21.58
C VAL A 34 14.85 6.58 -20.94
N VAL A 35 14.71 7.86 -20.65
CA VAL A 35 15.74 8.67 -19.97
C VAL A 35 15.22 9.05 -18.59
N VAL A 36 16.01 8.77 -17.56
CA VAL A 36 15.69 9.14 -16.18
C VAL A 36 16.74 10.13 -15.67
N THR A 37 16.28 11.28 -15.19
CA THR A 37 17.13 12.34 -14.64
C THR A 37 16.69 12.74 -13.24
N ARG A 38 17.62 13.33 -12.49
CA ARG A 38 17.30 14.03 -11.24
C ARG A 38 17.00 15.49 -11.52
N HIS A 39 15.99 16.03 -10.85
CA HIS A 39 15.71 17.46 -10.87
C HIS A 39 15.28 17.94 -9.47
N PRO A 40 15.74 19.12 -9.01
CA PRO A 40 15.31 19.68 -7.73
C PRO A 40 13.79 19.88 -7.66
N GLY A 41 13.16 19.45 -6.57
CA GLY A 41 11.70 19.53 -6.42
C GLY A 41 11.23 19.14 -5.04
N ALA A 42 9.91 19.11 -4.83
CA ALA A 42 9.34 18.54 -3.63
C ALA A 42 9.62 17.02 -3.57
N ALA A 43 9.72 16.46 -2.37
CA ALA A 43 9.84 15.01 -2.21
C ALA A 43 8.70 14.29 -2.95
N GLU A 44 9.00 13.13 -3.54
CA GLU A 44 8.07 12.28 -4.30
C GLU A 44 7.52 12.93 -5.59
N SER A 45 8.02 14.10 -5.99
CA SER A 45 7.58 14.81 -7.22
C SER A 45 8.31 14.33 -8.46
N TYR A 46 7.64 14.45 -9.61
CA TYR A 46 8.21 14.12 -10.91
C TYR A 46 7.58 14.92 -12.05
N ARG A 47 8.32 14.96 -13.16
CA ARG A 47 7.83 15.31 -14.48
C ARG A 47 8.02 14.13 -15.42
N LEU A 48 6.99 13.81 -16.18
CA LEU A 48 6.97 12.78 -17.21
C LEU A 48 6.64 13.45 -18.53
N ARG A 49 7.52 13.30 -19.52
CA ARG A 49 7.26 13.71 -20.90
C ARG A 49 7.32 12.48 -21.79
N VAL A 50 6.30 12.32 -22.63
CA VAL A 50 6.23 11.28 -23.65
C VAL A 50 5.96 11.97 -24.97
N ASP A 51 6.79 11.69 -25.97
CA ASP A 51 6.59 12.14 -27.35
C ASP A 51 7.12 11.08 -28.33
N GLU A 52 7.16 11.41 -29.62
CA GLU A 52 7.64 10.51 -30.67
C GLU A 52 9.12 10.10 -30.48
N SER A 53 9.92 10.92 -29.80
CA SER A 53 11.35 10.68 -29.58
C SER A 53 11.61 9.75 -28.39
N GLY A 54 10.73 9.73 -27.38
CA GLY A 54 11.00 8.93 -26.18
C GLY A 54 10.12 9.20 -24.97
N ILE A 55 10.53 8.57 -23.87
CA ILE A 55 10.01 8.82 -22.53
C ILE A 55 11.11 9.46 -21.68
N GLU A 56 10.82 10.64 -21.12
CA GLU A 56 11.68 11.34 -20.19
C GLU A 56 11.01 11.41 -18.81
N ILE A 57 11.71 10.93 -17.79
CA ILE A 57 11.32 11.04 -16.38
C ILE A 57 12.34 11.93 -15.68
N SER A 58 11.87 12.99 -15.02
CA SER A 58 12.69 13.87 -14.21
C SER A 58 12.10 13.99 -12.81
N ALA A 59 12.79 13.50 -11.79
CA ALA A 59 12.22 13.37 -10.44
C ALA A 59 13.15 13.88 -9.34
N ALA A 60 12.55 14.26 -8.21
CA ALA A 60 13.29 14.77 -7.05
C ALA A 60 14.05 13.67 -6.29
N ASP A 61 13.48 12.46 -6.24
CA ASP A 61 13.99 11.30 -5.50
C ASP A 61 13.53 9.99 -6.15
N ASP A 62 13.92 8.85 -5.58
CA ASP A 62 13.57 7.53 -6.12
C ASP A 62 12.07 7.25 -6.05
N ALA A 63 11.39 7.78 -5.04
CA ALA A 63 9.93 7.67 -4.94
C ALA A 63 9.24 8.42 -6.09
N GLY A 64 9.73 9.60 -6.46
CA GLY A 64 9.25 10.35 -7.63
C GLY A 64 9.47 9.57 -8.93
N VAL A 65 10.62 8.93 -9.12
CA VAL A 65 10.85 8.04 -10.29
C VAL A 65 9.86 6.88 -10.30
N PHE A 66 9.66 6.24 -9.15
CA PHE A 66 8.71 5.14 -9.01
C PHE A 66 7.27 5.56 -9.34
N TYR A 67 6.82 6.71 -8.81
CA TYR A 67 5.47 7.23 -9.06
C TYR A 67 5.27 7.72 -10.50
N ALA A 68 6.31 8.23 -11.16
CA ALA A 68 6.29 8.49 -12.60
C ALA A 68 6.02 7.20 -13.38
N GLY A 69 6.68 6.09 -12.99
CA GLY A 69 6.43 4.76 -13.55
C GLY A 69 4.98 4.28 -13.37
N ARG A 70 4.35 4.58 -12.21
CA ARG A 70 2.92 4.26 -11.98
C ARG A 70 2.01 5.02 -12.93
N THR A 71 2.27 6.31 -13.15
CA THR A 71 1.53 7.10 -14.15
C THR A 71 1.77 6.57 -15.56
N LEU A 72 3.01 6.24 -15.92
CA LEU A 72 3.32 5.66 -17.23
C LEU A 72 2.55 4.35 -17.46
N ALA A 73 2.48 3.48 -16.45
CA ALA A 73 1.74 2.22 -16.53
C ALA A 73 0.23 2.43 -16.75
N GLN A 74 -0.36 3.49 -16.18
CA GLN A 74 -1.77 3.84 -16.43
C GLN A 74 -2.01 4.45 -17.82
N LEU A 75 -1.00 5.15 -18.37
CA LEU A 75 -1.05 5.72 -19.71
C LEU A 75 -0.86 4.68 -20.82
N ALA A 76 -0.12 3.61 -20.52
CA ALA A 76 0.15 2.54 -21.46
C ALA A 76 -1.15 1.79 -21.80
N THR A 77 -1.51 1.81 -23.08
CA THR A 77 -2.65 1.08 -23.63
C THR A 77 -2.17 0.14 -24.73
N ARG A 78 -3.01 -0.81 -25.13
CA ARG A 78 -2.73 -1.64 -26.31
C ARG A 78 -3.58 -1.17 -27.48
N ASP A 79 -2.97 -1.15 -28.65
CA ASP A 79 -3.69 -1.17 -29.91
C ASP A 79 -3.42 -2.47 -30.68
N GLY A 80 -3.97 -2.58 -31.89
CA GLY A 80 -3.82 -3.78 -32.72
C GLY A 80 -2.37 -4.14 -33.09
N GLU A 81 -1.41 -3.24 -32.87
CA GLU A 81 0.00 -3.41 -33.23
C GLU A 81 0.92 -3.59 -32.01
N GLY A 82 0.50 -3.16 -30.82
CA GLY A 82 1.29 -3.36 -29.61
C GLY A 82 0.91 -2.42 -28.46
N TRP A 83 1.87 -2.21 -27.55
CA TRP A 83 1.73 -1.22 -26.49
C TRP A 83 2.02 0.18 -27.03
N VAL A 84 1.19 1.14 -26.63
CA VAL A 84 1.30 2.55 -27.01
C VAL A 84 1.10 3.44 -25.80
N VAL A 85 1.79 4.57 -25.77
CA VAL A 85 1.66 5.61 -24.75
C VAL A 85 1.34 6.94 -25.44
N PRO A 86 0.28 7.67 -25.05
CA PRO A 86 -0.05 8.94 -25.68
C PRO A 86 1.05 9.98 -25.46
N ALA A 87 1.27 10.86 -26.44
CA ALA A 87 2.17 12.00 -26.29
C ALA A 87 1.60 12.98 -25.25
N ILE A 88 2.27 13.10 -24.12
CA ILE A 88 1.76 13.79 -22.94
C ILE A 88 2.88 14.34 -22.08
N GLU A 89 2.63 15.47 -21.44
CA GLU A 89 3.43 15.99 -20.34
C GLU A 89 2.60 15.91 -19.06
N VAL A 90 3.22 15.39 -18.02
CA VAL A 90 2.66 15.31 -16.67
C VAL A 90 3.64 15.95 -15.70
N GLU A 91 3.16 16.89 -14.89
CA GLU A 91 3.87 17.38 -13.72
C GLU A 91 3.05 16.98 -12.49
N ASP A 92 3.66 16.26 -11.54
CA ASP A 92 2.95 15.73 -10.39
C ASP A 92 3.77 15.84 -9.10
N ALA A 93 3.08 16.07 -8.00
CA ALA A 93 3.64 16.08 -6.66
C ALA A 93 2.52 15.81 -5.63
N PRO A 94 2.81 15.11 -4.53
CA PRO A 94 1.77 14.80 -3.56
C PRO A 94 1.30 16.05 -2.80
N ARG A 95 -0.01 16.20 -2.65
CA ARG A 95 -0.60 17.21 -1.76
C ARG A 95 -0.31 16.92 -0.28
N PHE A 96 -0.32 15.65 0.10
CA PHE A 96 -0.11 15.19 1.47
C PHE A 96 1.06 14.21 1.52
N ARG A 97 1.94 14.39 2.51
CA ARG A 97 3.09 13.50 2.74
C ARG A 97 2.68 12.12 3.27
N HIS A 98 1.59 12.06 4.04
CA HIS A 98 1.08 10.81 4.58
C HIS A 98 -0.16 10.40 3.78
N ARG A 99 -0.05 9.32 3.00
CA ARG A 99 -1.12 8.77 2.17
C ARG A 99 -1.27 7.30 2.53
N GLY A 100 -2.05 7.07 3.58
CA GLY A 100 -2.12 5.80 4.28
C GLY A 100 -3.33 4.95 3.90
N PHE A 101 -3.15 3.64 4.02
CA PHE A 101 -4.22 2.65 4.04
C PHE A 101 -4.00 1.73 5.25
N MET A 102 -5.06 1.49 6.03
CA MET A 102 -5.00 0.57 7.16
C MET A 102 -5.65 -0.76 6.78
N VAL A 103 -5.00 -1.86 7.14
CA VAL A 103 -5.59 -3.21 7.08
C VAL A 103 -5.59 -3.83 8.46
N ASP A 104 -6.76 -4.34 8.83
CA ASP A 104 -6.96 -5.11 10.05
C ASP A 104 -6.65 -6.58 9.78
N VAL A 105 -5.56 -7.06 10.39
CA VAL A 105 -5.15 -8.47 10.34
C VAL A 105 -5.48 -9.19 11.66
N ALA A 106 -5.97 -8.46 12.67
CA ALA A 106 -6.32 -8.98 13.98
C ALA A 106 -7.68 -9.67 13.95
N ARG A 107 -8.68 -9.09 13.27
CA ARG A 107 -10.04 -9.66 13.15
C ARG A 107 -10.06 -10.88 12.23
N HIS A 108 -9.43 -10.79 11.07
CA HIS A 108 -9.17 -11.92 10.18
C HIS A 108 -7.72 -11.87 9.72
N PHE A 109 -7.01 -12.99 9.84
CA PHE A 109 -5.59 -13.02 9.51
C PHE A 109 -5.38 -13.11 7.99
N PHE A 110 -4.62 -12.17 7.44
CA PHE A 110 -4.18 -12.20 6.04
C PHE A 110 -2.72 -12.67 5.95
N PRO A 111 -2.41 -13.68 5.14
CA PRO A 111 -1.03 -14.16 5.00
C PRO A 111 -0.15 -13.14 4.24
N VAL A 112 1.17 -13.33 4.30
CA VAL A 112 2.16 -12.39 3.74
C VAL A 112 1.90 -12.10 2.26
N GLU A 113 1.48 -13.10 1.49
CA GLU A 113 1.20 -12.98 0.05
C GLU A 113 0.03 -12.02 -0.21
N VAL A 114 -0.99 -12.03 0.65
CA VAL A 114 -2.13 -11.12 0.53
C VAL A 114 -1.72 -9.70 0.89
N VAL A 115 -0.95 -9.52 1.98
CA VAL A 115 -0.47 -8.19 2.39
C VAL A 115 0.46 -7.59 1.34
N THR A 116 1.36 -8.39 0.77
CA THR A 116 2.29 -7.95 -0.27
C THR A 116 1.58 -7.63 -1.59
N ALA A 117 0.56 -8.40 -1.97
CA ALA A 117 -0.30 -8.06 -3.11
C ALA A 117 -1.12 -6.79 -2.87
N LEU A 118 -1.58 -6.54 -1.63
CA LEU A 118 -2.24 -5.29 -1.27
C LEU A 118 -1.27 -4.10 -1.43
N ILE A 119 -0.03 -4.22 -0.93
CA ILE A 119 1.02 -3.19 -1.11
C ILE A 119 1.21 -2.87 -2.59
N ASP A 120 1.26 -3.88 -3.47
CA ASP A 120 1.37 -3.65 -4.92
C ASP A 120 0.25 -2.73 -5.43
N ARG A 121 -1.01 -3.04 -5.10
CA ARG A 121 -2.18 -2.26 -5.53
C ARG A 121 -2.22 -0.85 -4.96
N LEU A 122 -1.87 -0.69 -3.68
CA LEU A 122 -1.84 0.62 -3.04
C LEU A 122 -0.74 1.51 -3.65
N SER A 123 0.41 0.92 -3.98
CA SER A 123 1.54 1.64 -4.59
C SER A 123 1.24 2.13 -6.01
N ASP A 124 0.39 1.41 -6.77
CA ASP A 124 -0.11 1.85 -8.08
C ASP A 124 -0.94 3.13 -7.99
N LEU A 125 -1.54 3.40 -6.82
CA LEU A 125 -2.29 4.61 -6.50
C LEU A 125 -1.45 5.66 -5.75
N LYS A 126 -0.13 5.49 -5.71
CA LYS A 126 0.83 6.39 -5.05
C LYS A 126 0.60 6.56 -3.54
N LEU A 127 -0.08 5.61 -2.89
CA LEU A 127 -0.10 5.54 -1.43
C LEU A 127 1.28 5.16 -0.91
N ASN A 128 1.67 5.71 0.24
CA ASN A 128 3.03 5.59 0.78
C ASN A 128 3.10 5.13 2.23
N VAL A 129 1.94 4.82 2.84
CA VAL A 129 1.88 4.25 4.19
C VAL A 129 0.94 3.06 4.20
N LEU A 130 1.41 1.92 4.71
CA LEU A 130 0.58 0.81 5.11
C LEU A 130 0.52 0.77 6.63
N HIS A 131 -0.68 0.91 7.18
CA HIS A 131 -0.93 0.76 8.61
C HIS A 131 -1.43 -0.66 8.88
N LEU A 132 -0.68 -1.43 9.65
CA LEU A 132 -1.04 -2.79 10.03
C LEU A 132 -1.56 -2.79 11.46
N HIS A 133 -2.85 -3.07 11.62
CA HIS A 133 -3.47 -3.27 12.92
C HIS A 133 -3.26 -4.72 13.36
N LEU A 134 -2.24 -4.93 14.22
CA LEU A 134 -1.64 -6.25 14.49
C LEU A 134 -2.18 -6.93 15.75
N SER A 135 -2.95 -6.24 16.57
CA SER A 135 -3.54 -6.81 17.78
C SER A 135 -4.89 -6.22 18.07
N ASP A 136 -5.83 -7.08 18.43
CA ASP A 136 -7.16 -6.69 18.92
C ASP A 136 -7.70 -7.79 19.87
N ASP A 137 -8.97 -7.74 20.21
CA ASP A 137 -9.61 -8.72 21.10
C ASP A 137 -9.59 -10.16 20.56
N GLN A 138 -9.67 -10.29 19.23
CA GLN A 138 -9.78 -11.55 18.50
C GLN A 138 -8.43 -12.20 18.19
N GLY A 139 -7.33 -11.46 18.31
CA GLY A 139 -6.03 -12.09 18.25
C GLY A 139 -4.81 -11.18 18.15
N TRP A 140 -3.66 -11.81 18.32
CA TRP A 140 -2.33 -11.21 18.31
C TRP A 140 -1.52 -11.75 17.13
N ARG A 141 -1.02 -10.85 16.27
CA ARG A 141 -0.55 -11.22 14.92
C ARG A 141 0.95 -11.04 14.68
N LEU A 142 1.75 -10.74 15.70
CA LEU A 142 3.20 -10.52 15.54
C LEU A 142 4.03 -11.29 16.56
N ALA A 143 4.91 -12.19 16.12
CA ALA A 143 5.81 -12.90 17.04
C ALA A 143 6.77 -11.95 17.77
N MET A 144 6.75 -12.00 19.10
CA MET A 144 7.65 -11.23 19.96
C MET A 144 8.52 -12.14 20.82
N ALA A 145 9.84 -12.10 20.63
CA ALA A 145 10.78 -12.94 21.39
C ALA A 145 10.69 -12.72 22.91
N THR A 146 10.41 -11.49 23.34
CA THR A 146 10.28 -11.13 24.77
C THR A 146 8.91 -11.49 25.36
N ARG A 147 7.92 -11.80 24.52
CA ARG A 147 6.53 -12.11 24.91
C ARG A 147 5.97 -13.26 24.06
N PRO A 148 6.58 -14.46 24.11
CA PRO A 148 6.24 -15.56 23.21
C PRO A 148 4.81 -16.09 23.43
N LEU A 149 4.28 -15.96 24.66
CA LEU A 149 2.93 -16.41 25.00
C LEU A 149 1.84 -15.70 24.22
N LEU A 150 2.10 -14.49 23.69
CA LEU A 150 1.11 -13.75 22.89
C LEU A 150 0.73 -14.53 21.63
N THR A 151 1.72 -14.96 20.83
CA THR A 151 1.45 -15.80 19.67
C THR A 151 1.13 -17.24 20.05
N GLU A 152 1.70 -17.79 21.12
CA GLU A 152 1.38 -19.17 21.52
C GLU A 152 -0.09 -19.35 21.91
N ARG A 153 -0.69 -18.36 22.58
CA ARG A 153 -2.03 -18.49 23.17
C ARG A 153 -3.11 -17.66 22.49
N ALA A 154 -2.75 -16.59 21.79
CA ALA A 154 -3.73 -15.61 21.31
C ALA A 154 -3.70 -15.39 19.80
N SER A 155 -3.10 -16.28 19.01
CA SER A 155 -3.10 -16.16 17.54
C SER A 155 -3.87 -17.25 16.82
N ALA A 156 -4.28 -18.33 17.48
CA ALA A 156 -4.80 -19.53 16.82
C ALA A 156 -6.17 -19.32 16.14
N THR A 157 -6.96 -18.37 16.64
CA THR A 157 -8.31 -18.07 16.15
C THR A 157 -8.38 -16.67 15.55
N ALA A 158 -9.46 -16.44 14.81
CA ALA A 158 -9.90 -15.16 14.30
C ALA A 158 -11.38 -14.95 14.66
N ALA A 159 -11.98 -13.84 14.21
CA ALA A 159 -13.41 -13.58 14.41
C ALA A 159 -14.27 -14.71 13.82
N LEU A 160 -15.49 -14.88 14.37
CA LEU A 160 -16.48 -15.85 13.90
C LEU A 160 -16.03 -17.32 13.92
N GLY A 161 -14.95 -17.64 14.61
CA GLY A 161 -14.39 -19.00 14.69
C GLY A 161 -13.48 -19.37 13.52
N ASP A 162 -13.11 -18.40 12.67
CA ASP A 162 -12.17 -18.62 11.58
C ASP A 162 -10.77 -18.96 12.11
N ALA A 163 -9.96 -19.60 11.26
CA ALA A 163 -8.56 -19.87 11.56
C ALA A 163 -7.77 -18.57 11.67
N GLY A 164 -6.97 -18.47 12.73
CA GLY A 164 -6.05 -17.34 12.93
C GLY A 164 -4.70 -17.55 12.25
N GLY A 165 -3.69 -16.94 12.85
CA GLY A 165 -2.30 -16.92 12.41
C GLY A 165 -1.57 -15.72 13.00
N PHE A 166 -0.28 -15.66 12.72
CA PHE A 166 0.59 -14.54 13.08
C PHE A 166 1.78 -14.47 12.11
N TYR A 167 2.38 -13.29 12.02
CA TYR A 167 3.63 -13.08 11.32
C TYR A 167 4.80 -13.42 12.23
N THR A 168 5.71 -14.27 11.75
CA THR A 168 7.04 -14.39 12.36
C THR A 168 7.85 -13.11 12.16
N ALA A 169 9.01 -13.02 12.81
CA ALA A 169 9.93 -11.91 12.56
C ALA A 169 10.38 -11.83 11.09
N ASP A 170 10.54 -12.98 10.42
CA ASP A 170 10.96 -13.04 9.02
C ASP A 170 9.82 -12.70 8.05
N ASP A 171 8.59 -13.11 8.37
CA ASP A 171 7.39 -12.68 7.63
C ASP A 171 7.24 -11.16 7.70
N TYR A 172 7.35 -10.60 8.90
CA TYR A 172 7.20 -9.17 9.10
C TYR A 172 8.32 -8.37 8.41
N ARG A 173 9.57 -8.87 8.44
CA ARG A 173 10.68 -8.30 7.64
C ARG A 173 10.39 -8.35 6.14
N THR A 174 9.80 -9.44 5.66
CA THR A 174 9.42 -9.59 4.24
C THR A 174 8.38 -8.53 3.85
N ILE A 175 7.35 -8.32 4.68
CA ILE A 175 6.33 -7.29 4.46
C ILE A 175 6.98 -5.89 4.43
N VAL A 176 7.82 -5.56 5.42
CA VAL A 176 8.50 -4.26 5.50
C VAL A 176 9.43 -4.03 4.31
N ALA A 177 10.19 -5.03 3.90
CA ALA A 177 11.10 -4.93 2.75
C ALA A 177 10.31 -4.74 1.44
N HIS A 178 9.21 -5.47 1.26
CA HIS A 178 8.35 -5.36 0.07
C HIS A 178 7.65 -4.01 -0.02
N ALA A 179 7.21 -3.46 1.12
CA ALA A 179 6.68 -2.09 1.22
C ALA A 179 7.77 -1.06 0.88
N THR A 180 8.97 -1.23 1.45
CA THR A 180 10.10 -0.31 1.23
C THR A 180 10.50 -0.25 -0.24
N SER A 181 10.54 -1.38 -0.95
CA SER A 181 10.86 -1.42 -2.39
C SER A 181 9.79 -0.77 -3.27
N ARG A 182 8.66 -0.35 -2.70
CA ARG A 182 7.56 0.40 -3.33
C ARG A 182 7.39 1.79 -2.73
N HIS A 183 8.40 2.26 -2.00
CA HIS A 183 8.41 3.55 -1.31
C HIS A 183 7.26 3.71 -0.32
N MET A 184 6.81 2.60 0.29
CA MET A 184 5.82 2.60 1.35
C MET A 184 6.46 2.37 2.71
N THR A 185 5.99 3.11 3.72
CA THR A 185 6.33 2.88 5.13
C THR A 185 5.30 1.96 5.77
N VAL A 186 5.74 0.97 6.54
CA VAL A 186 4.85 0.15 7.38
C VAL A 186 4.77 0.76 8.77
N VAL A 187 3.57 1.12 9.20
CA VAL A 187 3.27 1.55 10.57
C VAL A 187 2.60 0.37 11.28
N PRO A 188 3.27 -0.28 12.25
CA PRO A 188 2.62 -1.27 13.10
C PRO A 188 1.77 -0.58 14.17
N GLU A 189 0.58 -1.11 14.41
CA GLU A 189 -0.24 -0.77 15.58
C GLU A 189 -0.42 -1.98 16.48
N ILE A 190 -0.21 -1.73 17.77
CA ILE A 190 -0.59 -2.59 18.87
C ILE A 190 -1.57 -1.75 19.70
N ASP A 191 -2.85 -2.04 19.58
CA ASP A 191 -3.90 -1.23 20.20
C ASP A 191 -3.84 -1.30 21.73
N MET A 192 -4.04 -0.15 22.37
CA MET A 192 -4.06 0.04 23.82
C MET A 192 -4.68 1.39 24.19
N PRO A 193 -5.38 1.50 25.34
CA PRO A 193 -5.54 0.48 26.38
C PRO A 193 -6.74 -0.46 26.20
N GLY A 194 -7.62 -0.18 25.22
CA GLY A 194 -8.71 -1.09 24.82
C GLY A 194 -8.25 -2.09 23.76
N HIS A 195 -9.16 -2.95 23.28
CA HIS A 195 -8.86 -3.94 22.25
C HIS A 195 -7.70 -4.89 22.62
N THR A 196 -7.62 -5.26 23.90
CA THR A 196 -6.52 -6.05 24.46
C THR A 196 -6.95 -7.43 24.97
N HIS A 197 -8.13 -7.94 24.63
CA HIS A 197 -8.55 -9.26 25.12
C HIS A 197 -7.59 -10.38 24.68
N ALA A 198 -7.01 -10.34 23.47
CA ALA A 198 -5.96 -11.29 23.07
C ALA A 198 -4.74 -11.26 24.02
N VAL A 199 -4.41 -10.10 24.58
CA VAL A 199 -3.32 -9.96 25.54
C VAL A 199 -3.67 -10.64 26.87
N SER A 200 -4.93 -10.58 27.32
CA SER A 200 -5.37 -11.21 28.57
C SER A 200 -5.30 -12.74 28.51
N LEU A 201 -5.55 -13.34 27.33
CA LEU A 201 -5.40 -14.79 27.11
C LEU A 201 -3.96 -15.26 27.33
N ALA A 202 -2.98 -14.43 26.93
CA ALA A 202 -1.57 -14.74 27.11
C ALA A 202 -1.06 -14.40 28.53
N TYR A 203 -1.49 -13.26 29.06
CA TYR A 203 -1.06 -12.72 30.35
C TYR A 203 -2.27 -12.25 31.17
N PRO A 204 -2.97 -13.15 31.88
CA PRO A 204 -4.18 -12.78 32.63
C PRO A 204 -3.93 -11.73 33.72
N GLY A 205 -2.74 -11.70 34.31
CA GLY A 205 -2.40 -10.76 35.40
C GLY A 205 -2.28 -9.29 35.01
N ILE A 206 -2.40 -8.93 33.71
CA ILE A 206 -2.33 -7.54 33.24
C ILE A 206 -3.66 -7.02 32.66
N ALA A 207 -4.72 -7.82 32.73
CA ALA A 207 -6.06 -7.43 32.30
C ALA A 207 -7.07 -7.71 33.41
N CYS A 208 -8.13 -6.90 33.47
CA CYS A 208 -9.31 -7.21 34.28
C CYS A 208 -10.25 -8.10 33.47
N ASP A 209 -11.09 -8.87 34.16
CA ASP A 209 -12.17 -9.60 33.49
C ASP A 209 -13.08 -8.62 32.73
N PRO A 210 -13.51 -8.97 31.51
CA PRO A 210 -14.43 -8.13 30.75
C PRO A 210 -15.74 -7.97 31.54
N VAL A 211 -16.17 -6.71 31.71
CA VAL A 211 -17.44 -6.39 32.37
C VAL A 211 -18.50 -6.14 31.31
N LEU A 212 -19.36 -7.12 31.07
CA LEU A 212 -20.58 -6.91 30.30
C LEU A 212 -21.61 -6.26 31.23
N SER A 213 -22.04 -5.04 30.89
CA SER A 213 -23.14 -4.40 31.60
C SER A 213 -24.47 -5.07 31.19
N PRO A 214 -25.50 -5.10 32.06
CA PRO A 214 -26.82 -5.61 31.68
C PRO A 214 -27.38 -4.96 30.41
N HIS A 215 -27.02 -3.70 30.16
CA HIS A 215 -27.39 -2.99 28.95
C HIS A 215 -26.73 -3.57 27.69
N ILE A 216 -25.47 -4.02 27.77
CA ILE A 216 -24.79 -4.68 26.64
C ILE A 216 -25.43 -6.03 26.36
N ASP A 217 -25.80 -6.79 27.40
CA ASP A 217 -26.50 -8.06 27.23
C ASP A 217 -27.86 -7.87 26.54
N GLU A 218 -28.61 -6.85 26.93
CA GLU A 218 -29.89 -6.48 26.27
C GLU A 218 -29.68 -6.11 24.79
N VAL A 219 -28.63 -5.34 24.47
CA VAL A 219 -28.30 -4.95 23.10
C VAL A 219 -27.91 -6.16 22.26
N VAL A 220 -27.05 -7.05 22.78
CA VAL A 220 -26.65 -8.29 22.09
C VAL A 220 -27.86 -9.20 21.86
N ALA A 221 -28.75 -9.32 22.84
CA ALA A 221 -29.97 -10.11 22.69
C ALA A 221 -30.94 -9.52 21.66
N ALA A 222 -31.06 -8.19 21.60
CA ALA A 222 -32.00 -7.51 20.70
C ALA A 222 -31.50 -7.41 19.24
N TYR A 223 -30.19 -7.27 19.05
CA TYR A 223 -29.60 -6.92 17.75
C TYR A 223 -28.53 -7.90 17.26
N GLY A 224 -28.18 -8.91 18.07
CA GLY A 224 -27.03 -9.78 17.85
C GLY A 224 -25.73 -9.13 18.33
N GLY A 225 -24.73 -9.96 18.64
CA GLY A 225 -23.36 -9.56 18.96
C GLY A 225 -22.40 -10.52 18.28
N GLY A 226 -21.35 -9.98 17.66
CA GLY A 226 -20.24 -10.72 17.08
C GLY A 226 -19.07 -10.79 18.02
#